data_AF-A0A1W1DWP3-F1
#
_entry.id   AF-A0A1W1DWP3-F1
#
_cell.length_a   1.000
_cell.length_b   1.000
_cell.length_c   1.000
_cell.angle_alpha   90.00
_cell.angle_beta   90.00
_cell.angle_gamma   90.00
#
_symmetry.space_group_name_H-M   'P 1'
#
loop_
_entity.id
_entity.type
_entity.pdbx_description
1 polymer ?
#
loop_
_entity_poly.entity_id
_entity_poly.type
_entity_poly.pdbx_seq_one_letter_code
_entity_poly.pdbx_strand_id
1 'polypeptide(L)' 'MLVIIKGEQPIRWVLKPINEVLNFFGNGEIIKSPQGSVRIGKILMQRKGGDAGRPSANMLQFNIDPTKLMDI' A
#
# COMPACT_ATOMS: atom_id res chain seq x y z
N MET A 1 8.72 -9.99 2.28
CA MET A 1 8.79 -8.54 2.05
C MET A 1 9.68 -7.93 3.11
N LEU A 2 10.73 -7.22 2.66
CA LEU A 2 11.58 -6.39 3.51
C LEU A 2 11.05 -4.96 3.49
N VAL A 3 10.85 -4.36 4.65
CA VAL A 3 10.52 -2.93 4.80
C VAL A 3 11.58 -2.28 5.67
N ILE A 4 12.08 -1.13 5.23
CA ILE A 4 13.10 -0.33 5.93
C ILE A 4 12.57 1.09 6.07
N ILE A 5 12.53 1.62 7.29
CA ILE A 5 12.21 3.02 7.55
C ILE A 5 13.47 3.86 7.36
N LYS A 6 13.49 4.65 6.29
CA LYS A 6 14.59 5.58 6.01
C LYS A 6 14.39 6.88 6.80
N GLY A 7 15.46 7.39 7.40
CA GLY A 7 15.46 8.69 8.09
C GLY A 7 15.33 8.63 9.62
N GLU A 8 15.10 7.45 10.20
CA GLU A 8 15.13 7.23 11.66
C GLU A 8 16.50 6.65 12.09
N GLN A 9 16.97 7.03 13.28
CA GLN A 9 18.16 6.45 13.93
C GLN A 9 17.78 5.95 15.34
N PRO A 10 17.97 4.65 15.65
CA PRO A 10 18.51 3.60 14.77
C PRO A 10 17.54 3.25 13.62
N ILE A 11 18.09 2.75 12.52
CA ILE A 11 17.29 2.28 11.36
C ILE A 11 16.36 1.15 11.82
N ARG A 12 15.06 1.33 11.60
CA ARG A 12 14.04 0.32 11.85
C ARG A 12 13.71 -0.44 10.58
N TRP A 13 13.61 -1.76 10.68
CA TRP A 13 13.28 -2.64 9.56
C TRP A 13 12.49 -3.86 10.03
N VAL A 14 11.77 -4.49 9.09
CA VAL A 14 11.08 -5.76 9.31
C VAL A 14 11.16 -6.62 8.06
N LEU A 15 11.31 -7.93 8.25
CA LEU A 15 11.25 -8.92 7.18
C LEU A 15 10.13 -9.92 7.49
N LYS A 16 9.14 -10.02 6.59
CA LYS A 16 8.00 -10.94 6.73
C LYS A 16 7.88 -11.89 5.54
N PRO A 17 7.47 -13.16 5.72
CA PRO A 17 7.17 -14.06 4.61
C PRO A 17 5.97 -13.55 3.80
N ILE A 18 5.91 -13.87 2.51
CA ILE A 18 4.87 -13.32 1.63
C ILE A 18 3.45 -13.73 2.05
N ASN A 19 3.26 -14.91 2.64
CA ASN A 19 1.96 -15.38 3.10
C ASN A 19 1.39 -14.49 4.21
N GLU A 20 2.22 -14.06 5.17
CA GLU A 20 1.80 -13.12 6.22
C GLU A 20 1.43 -11.75 5.63
N VAL A 21 2.19 -11.27 4.65
CA VAL A 21 1.94 -9.99 3.98
C VAL A 21 0.62 -10.01 3.21
N LEU A 22 0.36 -11.09 2.46
CA LEU A 22 -0.89 -11.28 1.72
C LEU A 22 -2.08 -11.36 2.67
N ASN A 23 -1.98 -12.16 3.73
CA ASN A 23 -3.04 -12.26 4.74
C ASN A 23 -3.27 -10.91 5.42
N PHE A 24 -2.23 -10.15 5.73
CA PHE A 24 -2.40 -8.86 6.37
C PHE A 24 -3.08 -7.83 5.46
N PHE A 25 -2.55 -7.60 4.26
CA PHE A 25 -3.07 -6.55 3.38
C PHE A 25 -4.35 -6.93 2.65
N GLY A 26 -4.52 -8.21 2.31
CA GLY A 26 -5.70 -8.74 1.63
C GLY A 26 -6.94 -8.83 2.52
N ASN A 27 -6.78 -8.86 3.85
CA ASN A 27 -7.90 -8.92 4.78
C ASN A 27 -8.57 -7.56 5.01
N GLY A 28 -9.92 -7.59 5.04
CA GLY A 28 -10.80 -6.46 5.33
C GLY A 28 -11.95 -6.37 4.31
N GLU A 29 -12.81 -5.38 4.48
CA GLU A 29 -13.92 -5.14 3.56
C GLU A 29 -13.45 -4.57 2.22
N ILE A 30 -14.28 -4.74 1.19
CA ILE A 30 -14.11 -4.09 -0.10
C ILE A 30 -15.09 -2.94 -0.18
N ILE A 31 -14.59 -1.71 -0.09
CA ILE A 31 -15.42 -0.51 0.03
C ILE A 31 -15.00 0.59 -0.94
N LYS A 32 -15.96 1.42 -1.36
CA LYS A 32 -15.66 2.68 -2.04
C LYS A 32 -15.25 3.72 -1.00
N SER A 33 -14.15 4.42 -1.24
CA SER A 33 -13.74 5.54 -0.39
C SER A 33 -14.65 6.76 -0.62
N PRO A 34 -14.75 7.68 0.36
CA PRO A 34 -15.52 8.91 0.18
C PRO A 34 -15.08 9.74 -1.05
N GLN A 35 -13.81 9.63 -1.46
CA GLN A 35 -13.24 10.33 -2.60
C GLN A 35 -13.39 9.57 -3.93
N GLY A 36 -14.02 8.39 -3.93
CA GLY A 36 -14.34 7.62 -5.12
C GLY A 36 -13.29 6.60 -5.58
N SER A 37 -12.17 6.47 -4.88
CA SER A 37 -11.26 5.31 -5.02
C SER A 37 -11.86 4.06 -4.37
N VAL A 38 -11.23 2.89 -4.56
CA VAL A 38 -11.69 1.62 -3.98
C VAL A 38 -10.65 1.13 -2.98
N ARG A 39 -11.08 0.68 -1.81
CA ARG A 39 -10.24 -0.08 -0.88
C ARG A 39 -10.60 -1.55 -0.99
N ILE A 40 -9.59 -2.39 -1.21
CA ILE A 40 -9.68 -3.85 -1.24
C ILE A 40 -8.94 -4.34 0.00
N GLY A 41 -9.67 -4.59 1.09
CA GLY A 41 -9.05 -4.78 2.40
C GLY A 41 -8.22 -3.56 2.79
N LYS A 42 -6.91 -3.74 2.97
CA LYS A 42 -5.97 -2.66 3.29
C LYS A 42 -5.25 -2.07 2.07
N ILE A 43 -5.56 -2.55 0.86
CA ILE A 43 -4.97 -2.10 -0.40
C ILE A 43 -5.85 -0.99 -1.00
N LEU A 44 -5.25 0.14 -1.35
CA LEU A 44 -5.92 1.23 -2.06
C LEU A 44 -5.78 1.00 -3.57
N MET A 45 -6.89 0.95 -4.29
CA MET A 45 -6.97 0.93 -5.74
C MET A 45 -7.50 2.28 -6.25
N GLN A 46 -6.75 2.93 -7.13
CA GLN A 46 -7.09 4.24 -7.68
C GLN A 46 -6.51 4.45 -9.08
N ARG A 47 -7.00 5.47 -9.80
CA ARG A 47 -6.30 6.01 -10.97
C ARG A 47 -4.94 6.53 -10.49
N LYS A 48 -3.87 6.23 -11.23
CA LYS A 48 -2.50 6.69 -10.95
C LYS A 48 -2.46 8.19 -10.71
N GLY A 49 -3.11 8.96 -11.59
CA GLY A 49 -3.07 10.41 -11.54
C GLY A 49 -1.64 10.93 -11.66
N GLY A 50 -1.44 12.22 -11.35
CA GLY A 50 -0.10 12.82 -11.37
C GLY A 50 0.58 12.73 -12.74
N ASP A 51 1.85 12.31 -12.74
CA ASP A 51 2.72 12.15 -13.92
C ASP A 51 2.74 13.35 -14.89
N ALA A 52 2.46 14.56 -14.40
CA ALA A 52 2.28 15.79 -15.19
C ALA A 52 1.22 15.64 -16.32
N GLY A 53 0.19 14.82 -16.11
CA GLY A 53 -0.88 14.60 -17.09
C GLY A 53 -0.50 13.73 -18.28
N ARG A 54 0.70 13.12 -18.28
CA ARG A 54 1.11 12.14 -19.30
C ARG A 54 0.13 10.96 -19.35
N PRO A 55 0.04 10.21 -20.46
CA PRO A 55 -0.85 9.06 -20.57
C PRO A 55 -0.72 8.02 -19.43
N SER A 56 0.45 7.90 -18.80
CA SER A 56 0.67 7.05 -17.63
C SER A 56 -0.18 7.44 -16.41
N ALA A 57 -0.63 8.69 -16.31
CA ALA A 57 -1.57 9.15 -15.28
C ALA A 57 -2.94 8.43 -15.36
N ASN A 58 -3.25 7.78 -16.48
CA ASN A 58 -4.50 7.04 -16.68
C ASN A 58 -4.40 5.55 -16.32
N MET A 59 -3.23 5.08 -15.87
CA MET A 59 -3.07 3.69 -15.43
C MET A 59 -3.79 3.43 -14.10
N LEU A 60 -4.14 2.17 -13.85
CA LEU A 60 -4.61 1.70 -12.55
C LEU A 60 -3.40 1.54 -11.61
N GLN A 61 -3.51 2.04 -10.37
CA GLN A 61 -2.45 1.96 -9.35
C GLN A 61 -2.99 1.31 -8.08
N PHE A 62 -2.17 0.45 -7.49
CA PHE A 62 -2.38 -0.13 -6.16
C PHE A 62 -1.35 0.42 -5.18
N ASN A 63 -1.81 0.86 -4.03
CA ASN A 63 -0.96 1.39 -2.96
C ASN A 63 -1.26 0.67 -1.64
N ILE A 64 -0.21 0.47 -0.86
CA ILE A 64 -0.27 -0.05 0.52
C ILE A 64 0.55 0.87 1.42
N ASP A 65 0.26 0.86 2.71
CA ASP A 65 1.15 1.44 3.73
C ASP A 65 2.08 0.33 4.26
N PRO A 66 3.34 0.26 3.80
CA PRO A 66 4.26 -0.79 4.21
C PRO A 66 4.70 -0.67 5.67
N THR A 67 4.57 0.51 6.30
CA THR A 67 4.99 0.72 7.69
C THR A 67 4.16 -0.12 8.66
N LYS A 68 2.92 -0.46 8.28
CA LYS A 68 2.03 -1.34 9.04
C LYS A 68 2.62 -2.72 9.30
N LEU A 69 3.59 -3.19 8.51
CA LEU A 69 4.26 -4.46 8.77
C LEU A 69 5.15 -4.44 10.02
N MET A 70 5.47 -3.25 10.57
CA MET A 70 6.26 -3.11 11.80
C MET A 70 5.46 -3.47 13.06
N ASP A 71 4.12 -3.43 12.97
CA ASP A 71 3.20 -3.61 14.10
C ASP A 71 2.56 -5.02 14.14
N ILE A 72 3.01 -5.93 13.27
CA ILE A 72 2.47 -7.30 13.11
C ILE A 72 3.43 -8.33 13.67
#